data_AF-A0A2E1DLW1-F1
#
_entry.id   AF-A0A2E1DLW1-F1
#
_cell.length_a   1.000
_cell.length_b   1.000
_cell.length_c   1.000
_cell.angle_alpha   90.00
_cell.angle_beta   90.00
_cell.angle_gamma   90.00
#
_symmetry.space_group_name_H-M   'P 1'
#
loop_
_entity.id
_entity.type
_entity.pdbx_description
1 polymer ?
#
loop_
_entity_poly.entity_id
_entity_poly.type
_entity_poly.pdbx_seq_one_letter_code
_entity_poly.pdbx_strand_id
1 'polypeptide(L)'
;MPFEEHEWVRTLPNGDRYAYAVMEQRTWIHPGPVALGTNIQSFRASLELKEKVGRSIVWCYDTGTGEPLVASEAVDLCLNLTQRRAIAIPAESRSDADPDSHPELAPR
;
A
#
# COMPACT_ATOMS: atom_id res chain seq x y z
N MET A 1 -7.54 19.53 20.26
CA MET A 1 -6.46 19.14 19.35
C MET A 1 -7.02 19.18 17.94
N PRO A 2 -6.49 20.01 17.02
CA PRO A 2 -6.86 19.87 15.62
C PRO A 2 -6.40 18.48 15.16
N PHE A 3 -7.20 17.78 14.37
CA PHE A 3 -6.74 16.56 13.71
C PHE A 3 -5.50 16.92 12.88
N GLU A 4 -4.33 16.43 13.30
CA GLU A 4 -3.11 16.56 12.51
C GLU A 4 -3.37 16.01 11.11
N GLU A 5 -2.95 16.76 10.10
CA GLU A 5 -3.17 16.40 8.71
C GLU A 5 -2.38 15.12 8.44
N HIS A 6 -3.09 13.99 8.32
CA HIS A 6 -2.45 12.70 8.14
C HIS A 6 -1.65 12.69 6.83
N GLU A 7 -0.36 12.35 6.91
CA GLU A 7 0.62 12.31 5.81
C GLU A 7 0.15 11.53 4.56
N TRP A 8 -0.79 10.61 4.73
CA TRP A 8 -1.36 9.79 3.66
C TRP A 8 -2.55 10.43 2.92
N VAL A 9 -3.09 11.55 3.40
CA VAL A 9 -4.13 12.32 2.71
C VAL A 9 -3.49 13.36 1.80
N ARG A 10 -3.84 13.33 0.52
CA ARG A 10 -3.33 14.24 -0.49
C ARG A 10 -4.40 15.20 -0.96
N THR A 11 -3.99 16.33 -1.53
CA THR A 11 -4.88 17.39 -2.01
C THR A 11 -4.79 17.49 -3.53
N LEU A 12 -5.95 17.52 -4.20
CA LEU A 12 -6.08 17.74 -5.64
C LEU A 12 -5.96 19.24 -5.97
N PRO A 13 -5.65 19.62 -7.23
CA PRO A 13 -5.55 21.03 -7.62
C PRO A 13 -6.81 21.87 -7.36
N ASN A 14 -7.98 21.25 -7.34
CA ASN A 14 -9.26 21.90 -7.02
C ASN A 14 -9.53 22.05 -5.50
N GLY A 15 -8.59 21.65 -4.65
CA GLY A 15 -8.70 21.69 -3.19
C GLY A 15 -9.41 20.47 -2.56
N ASP A 16 -9.91 19.53 -3.37
CA ASP A 16 -10.49 18.29 -2.83
C ASP A 16 -9.41 17.41 -2.21
N ARG A 17 -9.77 16.65 -1.17
CA ARG A 17 -8.87 15.70 -0.51
C ARG A 17 -9.11 14.30 -1.01
N TYR A 18 -8.05 13.51 -1.17
CA TYR A 18 -8.16 12.10 -1.52
C TYR A 18 -7.16 11.24 -0.75
N ALA A 19 -7.50 9.96 -0.62
CA ALA A 19 -6.66 8.93 -0.01
C ALA A 19 -6.96 7.57 -0.64
N TYR A 20 -6.16 6.57 -0.28
CA TYR A 20 -6.40 5.19 -0.65
C TYR A 20 -7.15 4.46 0.48
N ALA A 21 -8.24 3.80 0.12
CA ALA A 21 -9.01 2.95 1.02
C ALA A 21 -8.74 1.49 0.67
N VAL A 22 -8.27 0.71 1.63
CA VAL A 22 -8.08 -0.74 1.47
C VAL A 22 -9.46 -1.39 1.32
N MET A 23 -9.69 -2.03 0.17
CA MET A 23 -10.93 -2.75 -0.13
C MET A 23 -10.81 -4.24 0.21
N GLU A 24 -9.63 -4.79 0.00
CA GLU A 24 -9.30 -6.18 0.31
C GLU A 24 -7.86 -6.26 0.81
N GLN A 25 -7.63 -7.08 1.83
CA GLN A 25 -6.29 -7.42 2.31
C GLN A 25 -6.20 -8.92 2.56
N ARG A 26 -5.16 -9.54 2.02
CA ARG A 26 -4.81 -10.95 2.26
C ARG A 26 -3.44 -10.98 2.89
N THR A 27 -3.34 -11.57 4.09
CA THR A 27 -2.08 -11.63 4.84
C THR A 27 -1.73 -13.08 5.13
N TRP A 28 -0.50 -13.47 4.78
CA TRP A 28 0.11 -14.75 5.12
C TRP A 28 1.15 -14.51 6.19
N ILE A 29 1.02 -15.21 7.31
CA ILE A 29 1.93 -15.09 8.45
C ILE A 29 2.70 -16.40 8.54
N HIS A 30 4.03 -16.31 8.54
CA HIS A 30 4.87 -17.48 8.75
C HIS A 30 4.63 -18.03 10.16
N PRO A 31 4.33 -19.33 10.32
CA PRO A 31 4.09 -19.90 11.62
C PRO A 31 5.38 -19.94 12.45
N GLY A 32 5.34 -19.38 13.65
CA GLY A 32 6.48 -19.41 14.58
C GLY A 32 6.51 -18.18 15.50
N PRO A 33 7.29 -18.23 16.59
CA PRO A 33 7.50 -17.08 17.45
C PRO A 33 8.43 -16.07 16.77
N VAL A 34 8.07 -14.78 16.82
CA VAL A 34 8.98 -13.67 16.52
C VAL A 34 9.39 -13.06 17.87
N ALA A 35 10.68 -13.06 18.17
CA ALA A 35 11.18 -12.56 19.45
C ALA A 35 11.09 -11.03 19.52
N LEU A 36 10.89 -10.49 20.72
CA LEU A 36 11.00 -9.06 20.93
C LEU A 36 12.45 -8.61 20.65
N GLY A 37 12.60 -7.53 19.89
CA GLY A 37 13.92 -7.04 19.47
C GLY A 37 14.44 -7.65 18.17
N THR A 38 13.68 -8.54 17.50
CA THR A 38 13.99 -8.95 16.13
C THR A 38 14.01 -7.73 15.20
N ASN A 39 15.12 -7.55 14.48
CA ASN A 39 15.25 -6.51 13.46
C ASN A 39 14.58 -6.98 12.17
N ILE A 40 13.65 -6.19 11.66
CA ILE A 40 12.87 -6.53 10.47
C ILE A 40 13.08 -5.51 9.36
N GLN A 41 12.90 -5.95 8.12
CA GLN A 41 12.86 -5.10 6.96
C GLN A 41 11.64 -5.44 6.10
N SER A 42 10.97 -4.41 5.59
CA SER A 42 9.86 -4.56 4.67
C SER A 42 10.19 -4.06 3.26
N PHE A 43 9.59 -4.70 2.28
CA PHE A 43 9.66 -4.33 0.88
C PHE A 43 8.25 -4.31 0.31
N ARG A 44 7.96 -3.36 -0.57
CA ARG A 44 6.67 -3.24 -1.25
C ARG A 44 6.90 -3.29 -2.76
N ALA A 45 5.97 -3.92 -3.46
CA ALA A 45 5.87 -3.86 -4.91
C ALA A 45 4.44 -3.50 -5.32
N SER A 46 4.30 -2.64 -6.32
CA SER A 46 3.02 -2.44 -7.01
C SER A 46 2.86 -3.58 -8.02
N LEU A 47 1.75 -4.33 -7.94
CA LEU A 47 1.48 -5.46 -8.83
C LEU A 47 0.65 -5.04 -10.03
N GLU A 48 -0.26 -4.09 -9.82
CA GLU A 48 -1.18 -3.64 -10.86
C GLU A 48 -1.72 -2.25 -10.51
N LEU A 49 -1.85 -1.40 -11.53
CA LEU A 49 -2.49 -0.09 -11.41
C LEU A 49 -3.59 0.03 -12.47
N LYS A 50 -4.83 0.19 -12.03
CA LYS A 50 -6.00 0.44 -12.88
C LYS A 50 -6.43 1.90 -12.76
N GLU A 51 -7.57 2.24 -13.36
CA GLU A 51 -8.04 3.62 -13.40
C GLU A 51 -8.16 4.23 -12.00
N LYS A 52 -8.79 3.50 -11.07
CA LYS A 52 -9.15 3.94 -9.71
C LYS A 52 -8.59 3.05 -8.61
N VAL A 53 -7.99 1.91 -8.98
CA VAL A 53 -7.63 0.83 -8.07
C VAL A 53 -6.15 0.50 -8.23
N GLY A 54 -5.44 0.34 -7.13
CA GLY A 54 -4.09 -0.19 -7.09
C GLY A 54 -4.07 -1.56 -6.39
N ARG A 55 -3.22 -2.46 -6.85
CA ARG A 55 -2.91 -3.72 -6.18
C ARG A 55 -1.43 -3.71 -5.82
N SER A 56 -1.12 -4.02 -4.58
CA SER A 56 0.27 -4.10 -4.12
C SER A 56 0.46 -5.26 -3.18
N ILE A 57 1.72 -5.65 -3.01
CA ILE A 57 2.14 -6.65 -2.05
C ILE A 57 3.30 -6.12 -1.24
N VAL A 58 3.32 -6.46 0.04
CA VAL A 58 4.37 -6.13 0.99
C VAL A 58 4.88 -7.43 1.58
N TRP A 59 6.20 -7.53 1.73
CA TRP A 59 6.84 -8.58 2.49
C TRP A 59 7.59 -7.99 3.67
N CYS A 60 7.72 -8.78 4.73
CA CYS A 60 8.50 -8.47 5.91
C CYS A 60 9.38 -9.67 6.23
N TYR A 61 10.66 -9.42 6.48
CA TYR A 61 11.66 -10.45 6.76
C TYR A 61 12.43 -10.10 8.02
N ASP A 62 12.87 -11.12 8.75
CA ASP A 62 13.88 -10.96 9.80
C ASP A 62 15.25 -10.75 9.13
N THR A 63 15.88 -9.61 9.40
CA THR A 63 17.17 -9.25 8.81
C THR A 63 18.35 -10.08 9.34
N GLY A 64 18.21 -10.69 10.52
CA GLY A 64 19.25 -11.52 11.11
C GLY A 64 19.29 -12.93 10.53
N THR A 65 18.12 -13.47 10.15
CA THR A 65 17.97 -14.83 9.61
C THR A 65 17.70 -14.86 8.11
N GLY A 66 17.16 -13.78 7.54
CA GLY A 66 16.68 -13.73 6.15
C GLY A 66 15.32 -14.38 5.95
N GLU A 67 14.69 -14.92 7.00
CA GLU A 67 13.44 -15.66 6.89
C GLU A 67 12.24 -14.72 6.71
N PRO A 68 11.27 -15.06 5.82
CA PRO A 68 10.03 -14.31 5.69
C PRO A 68 9.17 -14.45 6.94
N LEU A 69 8.69 -13.34 7.46
CA LEU A 69 7.78 -13.28 8.59
C LEU A 69 6.34 -13.12 8.14
N VAL A 70 6.11 -12.21 7.20
CA VAL A 70 4.77 -11.84 6.71
C VAL A 70 4.84 -11.50 5.22
N ALA A 71 3.83 -11.93 4.48
CA ALA A 71 3.48 -11.33 3.19
C ALA A 71 2.06 -10.78 3.29
N SER A 72 1.79 -9.61 2.73
CA SER A 72 0.46 -9.02 2.71
C SER A 72 0.18 -8.37 1.37
N GLU A 73 -0.86 -8.84 0.72
CA GLU A 73 -1.40 -8.26 -0.51
C GLU A 73 -2.58 -7.35 -0.17
N ALA A 74 -2.67 -6.20 -0.82
CA ALA A 74 -3.77 -5.25 -0.66
C ALA A 74 -4.29 -4.75 -2.02
N VAL A 75 -5.60 -4.58 -2.08
CA VAL A 75 -6.30 -3.88 -3.17
C VAL A 75 -6.88 -2.58 -2.62
N ASP A 76 -6.42 -1.46 -3.17
CA ASP A 76 -6.71 -0.12 -2.69
C ASP A 76 -7.54 0.67 -3.70
N LEU A 77 -8.59 1.34 -3.23
CA LEU A 77 -9.42 2.25 -4.02
C LEU A 77 -9.04 3.71 -3.77
N CYS A 78 -8.81 4.47 -4.84
CA CYS A 78 -8.60 5.91 -4.75
C CYS A 78 -9.94 6.63 -4.48
N LEU A 79 -10.06 7.21 -3.29
CA LEU A 79 -11.29 7.80 -2.79
C LEU A 79 -11.11 9.31 -2.58
N ASN A 80 -11.95 10.12 -3.21
CA ASN A 80 -12.09 11.52 -2.86
C ASN A 80 -12.90 11.62 -1.56
N LEU A 81 -12.25 12.13 -0.51
CA LEU A 81 -12.79 12.23 0.84
C LEU A 81 -13.81 13.37 0.96
N THR A 82 -13.66 14.44 0.18
CA THR A 82 -14.59 15.59 0.16
C THR A 82 -15.92 15.19 -0.48
N GLN A 83 -15.86 14.62 -1.68
CA GLN A 83 -17.02 14.23 -2.47
C GLN A 83 -17.53 12.83 -2.14
N ARG A 84 -16.80 12.08 -1.31
CA ARG A 84 -17.11 10.70 -0.85
C ARG A 84 -17.39 9.74 -2.01
N ARG A 85 -16.52 9.78 -3.04
CA ARG A 85 -16.65 8.93 -4.23
C ARG A 85 -15.31 8.46 -4.75
N ALA A 86 -15.32 7.30 -5.40
CA ALA A 86 -14.16 6.80 -6.13
C ALA A 86 -13.79 7.74 -7.28
N ILE A 87 -12.51 8.03 -7.41
CA ILE A 87 -11.95 8.88 -8.47
C ILE A 87 -10.86 8.14 -9.23
N ALA A 88 -10.53 8.61 -10.42
CA ALA A 88 -9.32 8.18 -11.10
C ALA A 88 -8.09 8.57 -10.26
N ILE A 89 -7.10 7.68 -10.22
CA ILE A 89 -5.82 7.93 -9.58
C ILE A 89 -5.17 9.15 -10.28
N PRO A 90 -4.83 10.22 -9.55
CA PRO A 90 -4.22 11.42 -10.14
C PRO A 90 -2.90 11.11 -10.85
N ALA A 91 -2.61 11.84 -11.93
CA ALA A 91 -1.46 11.57 -12.79
C ALA A 91 -0.13 11.57 -12.03
N GLU A 92 0.09 12.53 -11.13
CA GLU A 92 1.29 12.61 -10.29
C GLU A 92 1.47 11.34 -9.45
N SER A 93 0.40 10.83 -8.84
CA SER A 93 0.45 9.58 -8.07
C SER A 93 0.66 8.34 -8.94
N ARG A 94 0.30 8.39 -10.23
CA ARG A 94 0.62 7.30 -11.17
C ARG A 94 2.09 7.30 -11.55
N SER A 95 2.67 8.48 -11.78
CA SER A 95 4.08 8.63 -12.12
C SER A 95 5.00 8.16 -10.99
N ASP A 96 4.60 8.34 -9.72
CA ASP A 96 5.32 7.80 -8.57
C ASP A 96 5.27 6.27 -8.49
N ALA A 97 4.21 5.64 -9.01
CA ALA A 97 3.97 4.20 -8.89
C ALA A 97 4.55 3.36 -10.05
N ASP A 98 4.83 4.00 -11.20
CA ASP A 98 5.31 3.33 -12.41
C ASP A 98 6.71 2.67 -12.26
N PRO A 99 7.70 3.27 -11.57
CA PRO A 99 9.00 2.64 -11.34
C PRO A 99 8.92 1.39 -10.44
N ASP A 100 7.89 1.30 -9.60
CA ASP A 100 7.68 0.23 -8.61
C ASP A 100 6.73 -0.87 -9.12
N SER A 101 6.41 -0.86 -10.43
CA SER A 101 5.50 -1.81 -11.06
C SER A 101 6.19 -3.14 -11.38
N HIS A 102 5.82 -4.18 -10.64
CA HIS A 102 6.40 -5.52 -10.70
C HIS A 102 5.30 -6.61 -10.76
N PRO A 103 4.54 -6.72 -11.86
CA PRO A 103 3.48 -7.71 -12.00
C PRO A 103 3.98 -9.16 -11.89
N GLU A 104 5.25 -9.42 -12.21
CA GLU A 104 5.90 -10.73 -12.08
C GLU A 104 6.00 -11.23 -10.64
N LEU A 105 5.88 -10.35 -9.64
CA LEU A 105 5.93 -10.69 -8.22
C LEU A 105 4.55 -11.04 -7.63
N ALA A 106 3.50 -11.08 -8.45
CA ALA A 106 2.16 -11.42 -7.98
C ALA A 106 2.11 -12.87 -7.44
N PRO A 107 1.43 -13.11 -6.30
CA PRO A 107 1.18 -14.46 -5.80
C PRO A 107 0.43 -15.31 -6.84
N ARG A 108 0.81 -16.58 -6.96
CA ARG A 108 0.18 -17.57 -7.84
C ARG A 108 -0.90 -18.36 -7.13
#